data_AF-A0A8H6Y3R3-F1
#
_entry.id   AF-A0A8H6Y3R3-F1
#
_cell.length_a   1.000
_cell.length_b   1.000
_cell.length_c   1.000
_cell.angle_alpha   90.00
_cell.angle_beta   90.00
_cell.angle_gamma   90.00
#
_symmetry.space_group_name_H-M   'P 1'
#
loop_
_entity.id
_entity.type
_entity.pdbx_description
1 polymer ?
#
loop_
_entity_poly.entity_id
_entity_poly.type
_entity_poly.pdbx_seq_one_letter_code
_entity_poly.pdbx_strand_id
1 'polypeptide(L)'
;MPHASSSGFRTLPPYAPLPAHPMKATLAYGFPSAADELCIKQWLSNRLRDLRSAMPHMPGGFPFHYSVDGRGRGSLSYRPYEFYQEVPSSVLSKGGPPRRYWVKFSFTNHTDSDYDKSTDRCRRIHPSCQRKSYMSWRAYITVLSSSEHTCLFNLPLLHIELDPAVLNTPYGHFFKNDPSVILRAMRVSVDKGMPVTIKLADFSCPKEILFFGTDTTGQRHLLHTSNLRIPKSID
;
A
#
# COMPACT_ATOMS: atom_id res chain seq x y z
N MET A 1 -12.91 -20.05 -42.58
CA MET A 1 -12.71 -20.67 -41.26
C MET A 1 -12.05 -19.65 -40.34
N PRO A 2 -12.67 -19.23 -39.23
CA PRO A 2 -12.08 -18.25 -38.33
C PRO A 2 -11.20 -18.95 -37.29
N HIS A 3 -9.96 -18.51 -37.15
CA HIS A 3 -9.02 -18.97 -36.12
C HIS A 3 -9.39 -18.35 -34.78
N ALA A 4 -9.83 -19.17 -33.83
CA ALA A 4 -10.03 -18.77 -32.45
C ALA A 4 -8.67 -18.49 -31.79
N SER A 5 -8.38 -17.22 -31.52
CA SER A 5 -7.19 -16.80 -30.78
C SER A 5 -7.38 -17.10 -29.29
N SER A 6 -6.77 -18.19 -28.83
CA SER A 6 -6.67 -18.56 -27.41
C SER A 6 -5.82 -17.53 -26.66
N SER A 7 -6.47 -16.67 -25.87
CA SER A 7 -5.80 -15.75 -24.95
C SER A 7 -5.27 -16.54 -23.74
N GLY A 8 -4.01 -16.95 -23.80
CA GLY A 8 -3.33 -17.61 -22.69
C GLY A 8 -3.13 -16.68 -21.50
N PHE A 9 -3.90 -16.88 -20.43
CA PHE A 9 -3.64 -16.24 -19.14
C PHE A 9 -2.33 -16.79 -18.56
N ARG A 10 -1.31 -15.95 -18.47
CA ARG A 10 -0.04 -16.29 -17.83
C ARG A 10 -0.21 -16.27 -16.31
N THR A 11 -0.10 -17.45 -15.70
CA THR A 11 0.07 -17.65 -14.26
C THR A 11 1.35 -16.94 -13.81
N LEU A 12 1.23 -16.01 -12.86
CA LEU A 12 2.39 -15.37 -12.25
C LEU A 12 3.13 -16.41 -11.39
N PRO A 13 4.47 -16.34 -11.30
CA PRO A 13 5.24 -17.25 -10.46
C PRO A 13 4.82 -17.09 -8.97
N PRO A 14 4.74 -18.19 -8.22
CA PRO A 14 4.45 -18.15 -6.78
C PRO A 14 5.54 -17.31 -6.07
N TYR A 15 5.12 -16.46 -5.14
CA TYR A 15 6.01 -15.60 -4.38
C TYR A 15 7.12 -16.43 -3.71
N ALA A 16 8.37 -16.02 -3.88
CA ALA A 16 9.49 -16.61 -3.15
C ALA A 16 9.28 -16.35 -1.64
N PRO A 17 9.42 -17.38 -0.77
CA PRO A 17 9.30 -17.19 0.66
C PRO A 17 10.37 -16.19 1.12
N LEU A 18 9.97 -15.25 1.97
CA LEU A 18 10.87 -14.26 2.57
C LEU A 18 11.99 -14.99 3.34
N PRO A 19 13.24 -14.50 3.30
CA PRO A 19 14.34 -15.10 4.04
C PRO A 19 14.02 -15.18 5.53
N ALA A 20 14.11 -16.40 6.08
CA ALA A 20 13.93 -16.64 7.51
C ALA A 20 15.09 -16.02 8.29
N HIS A 21 14.84 -14.89 8.95
CA HIS A 21 15.83 -14.28 9.85
C HIS A 21 15.91 -15.09 11.16
N PRO A 22 17.12 -15.42 11.66
CA PRO A 22 17.30 -16.18 12.90
C PRO A 22 16.86 -15.34 14.11
N MET A 23 15.65 -15.59 14.61
CA MET A 23 15.14 -15.03 15.87
C MET A 23 15.80 -15.74 17.06
N LYS A 24 16.91 -15.21 17.57
CA LYS A 24 17.50 -15.62 18.87
C LYS A 24 17.68 -14.44 19.84
N ALA A 25 16.83 -13.42 19.75
CA ALA A 25 16.70 -12.40 20.79
C ALA A 25 15.47 -12.74 21.64
N THR A 26 15.71 -13.08 22.90
CA THR A 26 14.70 -13.39 23.91
C THR A 26 13.70 -12.24 24.03
N LEU A 27 12.48 -12.47 23.55
CA LEU A 27 11.35 -11.55 23.48
C LEU A 27 10.78 -11.22 24.87
N ALA A 28 11.48 -10.39 25.67
CA ALA A 28 10.85 -9.76 26.82
C ALA A 28 9.69 -8.83 26.39
N TYR A 29 9.76 -8.31 25.17
CA TYR A 29 8.69 -7.58 24.50
C TYR A 29 7.88 -8.56 23.65
N GLY A 30 6.82 -9.13 24.23
CA GLY A 30 5.96 -10.09 23.56
C GLY A 30 5.31 -9.51 22.29
N PHE A 31 5.12 -10.36 21.29
CA PHE A 31 4.28 -10.06 20.12
C PHE A 31 2.89 -9.56 20.55
N PRO A 32 2.18 -8.78 19.69
CA PRO A 32 0.81 -8.42 19.96
C PRO A 32 0.01 -9.72 20.11
N SER A 33 -0.83 -9.81 21.14
CA SER A 33 -1.76 -10.94 21.20
C SER A 33 -2.71 -10.88 20.00
N ALA A 34 -3.34 -11.99 19.62
CA ALA A 34 -4.35 -11.98 18.56
C ALA A 34 -5.50 -10.99 18.88
N ALA A 35 -5.82 -10.81 20.16
CA ALA A 35 -6.80 -9.82 20.62
C ALA A 35 -6.31 -8.38 20.38
N ASP A 36 -5.05 -8.08 20.68
CA ASP A 36 -4.46 -6.76 20.43
C ASP A 36 -4.38 -6.46 18.93
N GLU A 37 -3.96 -7.44 18.12
CA GLU A 37 -3.92 -7.31 16.66
C GLU A 37 -5.30 -6.98 16.09
N LEU A 38 -6.35 -7.67 16.55
CA LEU A 38 -7.73 -7.40 16.15
C LEU A 38 -8.17 -5.98 16.53
N CYS A 39 -7.88 -5.55 17.77
CA CYS A 39 -8.21 -4.21 18.24
C CYS A 39 -7.47 -3.12 17.46
N ILE A 40 -6.19 -3.34 17.15
CA ILE A 40 -5.37 -2.44 16.34
C ILE A 40 -5.93 -2.35 14.92
N LYS A 41 -6.29 -3.48 14.29
CA LYS A 41 -6.93 -3.50 12.97
C LYS A 41 -8.24 -2.72 12.97
N GLN A 42 -9.09 -2.92 13.97
CA GLN A 42 -10.38 -2.22 14.07
C GLN A 42 -10.20 -0.71 14.29
N TRP A 43 -9.28 -0.32 15.17
CA TRP A 43 -8.92 1.08 15.38
C TRP A 43 -8.39 1.73 14.10
N LEU A 44 -7.48 1.06 13.40
CA LEU A 44 -6.91 1.55 12.14
C LEU A 44 -8.00 1.68 11.06
N SER A 45 -8.87 0.68 10.91
CA SER A 45 -10.00 0.72 9.97
C SER A 45 -10.93 1.91 10.22
N ASN A 46 -11.23 2.20 11.49
CA ASN A 46 -12.04 3.35 11.87
C ASN A 46 -11.33 4.68 11.54
N ARG A 47 -10.02 4.78 11.78
CA ARG A 47 -9.22 5.97 11.42
C ARG A 47 -9.15 6.20 9.91
N LEU A 48 -8.92 5.15 9.13
CA LEU A 48 -8.89 5.22 7.67
C LEU A 48 -10.26 5.57 7.05
N ARG A 49 -11.36 5.39 7.80
CA ARG A 49 -12.71 5.76 7.37
C ARG A 49 -12.96 7.26 7.48
N ASP A 50 -12.48 7.89 8.54
CA ASP A 50 -12.70 9.31 8.80
C ASP A 50 -11.46 10.12 8.40
N LEU A 51 -11.46 10.58 7.14
CA LEU A 51 -10.48 11.49 6.55
C LEU A 51 -10.23 12.75 7.38
N ARG A 52 -11.25 13.23 8.12
CA ARG A 52 -11.14 14.44 8.95
C ARG A 52 -10.46 14.15 10.27
N SER A 53 -10.51 12.90 10.72
CA SER A 53 -9.71 12.40 11.85
C SER A 53 -8.27 12.13 11.41
N ALA A 54 -7.62 13.16 10.86
CA ALA A 54 -6.26 13.07 10.35
C ALA A 54 -5.36 12.39 11.40
N MET A 55 -4.63 11.37 10.96
CA MET A 55 -3.56 10.79 11.76
C MET A 55 -2.53 11.91 12.01
N PRO A 56 -2.21 12.27 13.27
CA PRO A 56 -1.38 13.45 13.58
C PRO A 56 -0.06 13.54 12.83
N HIS A 57 0.51 12.40 12.43
CA HIS A 57 1.80 12.33 11.73
C HIS A 57 1.68 12.00 10.24
N MET A 58 0.47 12.04 9.68
CA MET A 58 0.28 11.82 8.25
C MET A 58 0.89 12.98 7.47
N PRO A 59 1.73 12.71 6.45
CA PRO A 59 2.35 13.77 5.67
C PRO A 59 1.31 14.62 4.94
N GLY A 60 1.59 15.91 4.83
CA GLY A 60 0.80 16.82 4.00
C GLY A 60 0.79 16.36 2.54
N GLY A 61 -0.40 16.26 1.95
CA GLY A 61 -0.59 15.81 0.57
C GLY A 61 -0.75 14.30 0.38
N PHE A 62 -0.89 13.53 1.47
CA PHE A 62 -1.21 12.10 1.43
C PHE A 62 -2.29 11.82 0.36
N PRO A 63 -2.16 10.77 -0.48
CA PRO A 63 -1.26 9.62 -0.36
C PRO A 63 0.16 9.86 -0.90
N PHE A 64 0.42 11.01 -1.51
CA PHE A 64 1.72 11.40 -2.03
C PHE A 64 2.37 12.45 -1.13
N HIS A 65 3.63 12.78 -1.38
CA HIS A 65 4.28 13.85 -0.64
C HIS A 65 4.13 15.16 -1.43
N TYR A 66 3.70 16.25 -0.79
CA TYR A 66 3.70 17.56 -1.43
C TYR A 66 4.95 18.33 -1.02
N SER A 67 5.78 18.72 -2.00
CA SER A 67 6.95 19.58 -1.76
C SER A 67 6.72 20.95 -2.37
N VAL A 68 7.03 22.01 -1.63
CA VAL A 68 7.04 23.37 -2.15
C VAL A 68 8.47 23.70 -2.55
N ASP A 69 8.67 24.15 -3.79
CA ASP A 69 9.99 24.61 -4.24
C ASP A 69 10.37 25.95 -3.59
N GLY A 70 11.62 26.39 -3.75
CA GLY A 70 12.11 27.67 -3.21
C GLY A 70 11.40 28.91 -3.79
N ARG A 71 10.48 28.74 -4.74
CA ARG A 71 9.66 29.80 -5.36
C ARG A 71 8.20 29.76 -4.89
N GLY A 72 7.85 28.88 -3.94
CA GLY A 72 6.49 28.74 -3.45
C GLY A 72 5.59 27.90 -4.37
N ARG A 73 6.10 27.30 -5.44
CA ARG A 73 5.33 26.41 -6.31
C ARG A 73 5.35 25.02 -5.71
N GLY A 74 4.17 24.52 -5.37
CA GLY A 74 4.02 23.17 -4.89
C GLY A 74 4.00 22.14 -6.01
N SER A 75 4.67 21.01 -5.77
CA SER A 75 4.79 19.87 -6.67
C SER A 75 4.53 18.57 -5.92
N LEU A 76 3.84 17.64 -6.56
CA LEU A 76 3.72 16.28 -6.06
C LEU A 76 5.04 15.54 -6.21
N SER A 77 5.51 14.98 -5.11
CA SER A 77 6.68 14.13 -5.02
C SER A 77 6.24 12.68 -4.83
N TYR A 78 6.77 11.80 -5.67
CA TYR A 78 6.60 10.35 -5.57
C TYR A 78 7.78 9.69 -4.86
N ARG A 79 8.53 10.45 -4.05
CA ARG A 79 9.64 9.90 -3.27
C ARG A 79 9.11 8.96 -2.18
N PRO A 80 9.84 7.87 -1.89
CA PRO A 80 9.52 7.03 -0.75
C PRO A 80 9.48 7.85 0.54
N TYR A 81 8.54 7.52 1.43
CA TYR A 81 8.43 8.12 2.75
C TYR A 81 7.92 7.09 3.75
N GLU A 82 8.20 7.32 5.04
CA GLU A 82 7.61 6.57 6.13
C GLU A 82 7.21 7.50 7.27
N PHE A 83 6.17 7.09 8.02
CA PHE A 83 5.74 7.78 9.23
C PHE A 83 5.13 6.79 10.21
N TYR A 84 5.04 7.19 11.47
CA TYR A 84 4.60 6.33 12.56
C TYR A 84 3.37 6.92 13.24
N GLN A 85 2.43 6.06 13.58
CA GLN A 85 1.25 6.43 14.34
C GLN A 85 1.18 5.60 15.62
N GLU A 86 1.22 6.27 16.77
CA GLU A 86 1.05 5.58 18.06
C GLU A 86 -0.39 5.04 18.18
N VAL A 87 -0.51 3.80 18.63
CA VAL A 87 -1.78 3.17 18.99
C VAL A 87 -2.12 3.59 20.43
N PRO A 88 -3.27 4.23 20.68
CA PRO A 88 -3.67 4.58 22.03
C PRO A 88 -3.77 3.33 22.93
N SER A 89 -3.24 3.41 24.15
CA SER A 89 -3.29 2.29 25.10
C SER A 89 -4.71 1.83 25.43
N SER A 90 -5.70 2.73 25.31
CA SER A 90 -7.13 2.43 25.48
C SER A 90 -7.70 1.48 24.42
N VAL A 91 -7.02 1.29 23.30
CA VAL A 91 -7.41 0.35 22.23
C VAL A 91 -7.00 -1.09 22.58
N LEU A 92 -5.97 -1.25 23.42
CA LEU A 92 -5.37 -2.55 23.68
C LEU A 92 -6.18 -3.36 24.69
N SER A 93 -6.02 -4.68 24.65
CA SER A 93 -6.72 -5.57 25.56
C SER A 93 -6.31 -5.33 27.02
N LYS A 94 -7.31 -5.25 27.92
CA LYS A 94 -7.10 -5.03 29.36
C LYS A 94 -6.64 -6.35 30.01
N GLY A 95 -5.37 -6.72 29.88
CA GLY A 95 -4.89 -7.99 30.43
C GLY A 95 -3.39 -8.17 30.56
N GLY A 96 -2.59 -7.12 30.32
CA GLY A 96 -1.13 -7.22 30.34
C GLY A 96 -0.44 -5.96 30.86
N PRO A 97 0.90 -5.99 30.97
CA PRO A 97 1.68 -4.79 31.26
C PRO A 97 1.39 -3.72 30.20
N PRO A 98 1.55 -2.43 30.54
CA PRO A 98 1.34 -1.35 29.58
C PRO A 98 2.29 -1.53 28.40
N ARG A 99 1.74 -1.77 27.22
CA ARG A 99 2.47 -1.87 25.95
C ARG A 99 2.17 -0.65 25.09
N ARG A 100 3.18 -0.20 24.36
CA ARG A 100 3.03 0.84 23.33
C ARG A 100 3.25 0.19 21.98
N TYR A 101 2.23 0.23 21.14
CA TYR A 101 2.32 -0.22 19.76
C TYR A 101 2.33 1.00 18.84
N TRP A 102 3.06 0.87 17.74
CA TRP A 102 3.07 1.86 16.68
C TRP A 102 2.62 1.20 15.39
N VAL A 103 1.96 1.96 14.54
CA VAL A 103 1.71 1.57 13.16
C VAL A 103 2.66 2.36 12.27
N LYS A 104 3.61 1.66 11.65
CA LYS A 104 4.50 2.25 10.66
C LYS A 104 3.84 2.21 9.30
N PHE A 105 3.63 3.36 8.69
CA PHE A 105 3.23 3.50 7.30
C PHE A 105 4.46 3.73 6.43
N SER A 106 4.51 3.09 5.27
CA SER A 106 5.56 3.30 4.29
C SER A 106 4.97 3.38 2.89
N PHE A 107 5.42 4.36 2.13
CA PHE A 107 5.19 4.47 0.70
C PHE A 107 6.50 4.22 -0.04
N THR A 108 6.44 3.43 -1.12
CA THR A 108 7.57 3.22 -2.01
C THR A 108 7.13 3.37 -3.45
N ASN A 109 7.99 3.99 -4.25
CA ASN A 109 7.83 4.08 -5.68
C ASN A 109 9.01 3.37 -6.35
N HIS A 110 8.74 2.22 -6.98
CA HIS A 110 9.79 1.44 -7.63
C HIS A 110 10.26 2.03 -8.97
N THR A 111 9.66 3.13 -9.45
CA THR A 111 10.05 3.75 -10.73
C THR A 111 11.34 4.55 -10.58
N ASP A 112 11.59 5.04 -9.37
CA ASP A 112 12.72 5.90 -9.00
C ASP A 112 13.96 5.10 -8.58
N SER A 113 14.04 3.82 -8.99
CA SER A 113 15.27 3.03 -8.91
C SER A 113 16.32 3.58 -9.89
N ASP A 114 16.73 4.83 -9.70
CA ASP A 114 17.84 5.50 -10.35
C ASP A 114 19.22 4.95 -9.91
N TYR A 115 19.24 3.97 -9.01
CA TYR A 115 20.44 3.51 -8.33
C TYR A 115 20.93 2.11 -8.67
N ASP A 116 20.37 1.45 -9.69
CA ASP A 116 20.95 0.18 -10.15
C ASP A 116 21.19 0.12 -11.66
N LYS A 117 22.31 0.74 -12.07
CA LYS A 117 22.93 0.58 -13.40
C LYS A 117 23.20 -0.89 -13.77
N SER A 118 23.08 -1.83 -12.84
CA SER A 118 23.21 -3.28 -13.09
C SER A 118 22.04 -3.87 -13.89
N THR A 119 20.84 -3.29 -13.79
CA THR A 119 19.65 -3.86 -14.47
C THR A 119 19.60 -3.60 -15.99
N ASP A 120 20.50 -2.76 -16.52
CA ASP A 120 20.53 -2.43 -17.95
C ASP A 120 20.95 -3.63 -18.83
N ARG A 121 21.70 -4.60 -18.29
CA ARG A 121 22.09 -5.81 -19.04
C ARG A 121 20.92 -6.78 -19.28
N CYS A 122 19.98 -6.90 -18.34
CA CYS A 122 18.84 -7.80 -18.50
C CYS A 122 17.76 -7.25 -19.45
N ARG A 123 17.62 -5.92 -19.55
CA ARG A 123 16.64 -5.28 -20.45
C ARG A 123 16.90 -5.56 -21.93
N ARG A 124 18.16 -5.77 -22.32
CA ARG A 124 18.52 -6.04 -23.73
C ARG A 124 18.13 -7.43 -24.22
N ILE A 125 18.01 -8.40 -23.29
CA ILE A 125 17.80 -9.81 -23.67
C ILE A 125 16.31 -10.14 -23.79
N HIS A 126 15.43 -9.48 -23.02
CA HIS A 126 13.98 -9.71 -23.09
C HIS A 126 13.17 -8.41 -22.93
N PRO A 127 12.76 -7.76 -24.03
CA PRO A 127 11.90 -6.57 -23.97
C PRO A 127 10.52 -6.84 -23.33
N SER A 128 10.08 -8.11 -23.27
CA SER A 128 8.84 -8.51 -22.62
C SER A 128 8.92 -8.65 -21.09
N CYS A 129 10.12 -8.54 -20.51
CA CYS A 129 10.33 -8.70 -19.06
C CYS A 129 10.48 -7.36 -18.32
N GLN A 130 9.86 -6.29 -18.85
CA GLN A 130 9.72 -5.06 -18.08
C GLN A 130 8.79 -5.33 -16.89
N ARG A 131 9.39 -5.57 -15.71
CA ARG A 131 8.65 -5.58 -14.46
C ARG A 131 7.96 -4.23 -14.33
N LYS A 132 6.63 -4.25 -14.43
CA LYS A 132 5.81 -3.08 -14.10
C LYS A 132 6.16 -2.68 -12.67
N SER A 133 6.69 -1.48 -12.54
CA SER A 133 7.02 -0.90 -11.25
C SER A 133 5.73 -0.41 -10.62
N TYR A 134 5.18 -1.13 -9.64
CA TYR A 134 4.03 -0.65 -8.89
C TYR A 134 4.46 0.42 -7.87
N MET A 135 3.57 1.38 -7.60
CA MET A 135 3.66 2.20 -6.40
C MET A 135 3.01 1.42 -5.26
N SER A 136 3.63 1.39 -4.08
CA SER A 136 3.09 0.61 -2.95
C SER A 136 2.98 1.40 -1.67
N TRP A 137 1.88 1.18 -0.95
CA TRP A 137 1.70 1.62 0.42
C TRP A 137 1.55 0.40 1.33
N ARG A 138 2.24 0.43 2.45
CA ARG A 138 2.21 -0.65 3.44
C ARG A 138 2.06 -0.06 4.83
N ALA A 139 1.39 -0.80 5.71
CA ALA A 139 1.40 -0.51 7.13
C ALA A 139 1.78 -1.75 7.93
N TYR A 140 2.51 -1.55 9.03
CA TYR A 140 2.99 -2.61 9.90
C TYR A 140 2.74 -2.24 11.36
N ILE A 141 2.31 -3.19 12.20
CA ILE A 141 2.48 -3.04 13.65
C ILE A 141 3.96 -3.19 13.92
N THR A 142 4.54 -2.17 14.57
CA THR A 142 5.91 -2.21 15.05
C THR A 142 5.93 -2.06 16.56
N VAL A 143 6.82 -2.82 17.19
CA VAL A 143 7.17 -2.66 18.60
C VAL A 143 8.59 -2.12 18.65
N LEU A 144 8.71 -0.93 19.23
CA LEU A 144 9.96 -0.25 19.42
C LEU A 144 10.55 -0.66 20.78
N SER A 145 11.83 -1.02 20.80
CA SER A 145 12.57 -1.15 22.05
C SER A 145 12.79 0.22 22.68
N SER A 146 12.53 0.34 23.98
CA SER A 146 12.70 1.60 24.74
C SER A 146 14.15 2.07 24.81
N SER A 147 15.12 1.17 24.70
CA SER A 147 16.55 1.48 24.89
C SER A 147 17.26 1.94 23.62
N GLU A 148 16.74 1.65 22.43
CA GLU A 148 17.53 1.78 21.19
C GLU A 148 16.75 2.30 19.97
N HIS A 149 15.44 2.58 20.09
CA HIS A 149 14.57 2.86 18.93
C HIS A 149 14.66 1.81 17.82
N THR A 150 15.23 0.63 18.11
CA THR A 150 15.35 -0.47 17.18
C THR A 150 14.01 -1.16 17.05
N CYS A 151 13.56 -1.30 15.80
CA CYS A 151 12.35 -2.03 15.47
C CYS A 151 12.58 -3.52 15.72
N LEU A 152 11.91 -4.08 16.73
CA LEU A 152 12.09 -5.48 17.10
C LEU A 152 11.39 -6.43 16.11
N PHE A 153 10.24 -6.03 15.59
CA PHE A 153 9.51 -6.76 14.55
C PHE A 153 8.52 -5.86 13.80
N ASN A 154 8.10 -6.32 12.62
CA ASN A 154 7.06 -5.70 11.81
C ASN A 154 5.99 -6.74 11.45
N LEU A 155 4.78 -6.59 11.95
CA LEU A 155 3.63 -7.42 11.56
C LEU A 155 2.82 -6.69 10.48
N PRO A 156 2.67 -7.24 9.26
CA PRO A 156 1.95 -6.54 8.19
C PRO A 156 0.47 -6.37 8.54
N LEU A 157 -0.03 -5.14 8.38
CA LEU A 157 -1.44 -4.79 8.56
C LEU A 157 -2.17 -4.61 7.23
N LEU A 158 -1.52 -3.97 6.26
CA LEU A 158 -2.09 -3.71 4.94
C LEU A 158 -1.00 -3.61 3.88
N HIS A 159 -1.40 -3.87 2.64
CA HIS A 159 -0.57 -3.67 1.47
C HIS A 159 -1.44 -3.24 0.29
N ILE A 160 -1.10 -2.12 -0.33
CA ILE A 160 -1.70 -1.64 -1.56
C ILE A 160 -0.64 -1.53 -2.63
N GLU A 161 -0.98 -1.92 -3.83
CA GLU A 161 -0.22 -1.67 -5.04
C GLU A 161 -1.07 -0.88 -6.05
N LEU A 162 -0.48 0.13 -6.68
CA LEU A 162 -1.10 0.93 -7.74
C LEU A 162 -0.27 0.80 -9.01
N ASP A 163 -0.91 0.37 -10.11
CA ASP A 163 -0.28 0.38 -11.43
C ASP A 163 -0.10 1.85 -11.87
N PRO A 164 1.13 2.32 -12.18
CA PRO A 164 1.38 3.70 -12.59
C PRO A 164 0.58 4.12 -13.83
N ALA A 165 0.16 3.18 -14.67
CA ALA A 165 -0.70 3.48 -15.82
C ALA A 165 -2.00 4.18 -15.39
N VAL A 166 -2.51 3.92 -14.17
CA VAL A 166 -3.69 4.58 -13.61
C VAL A 166 -3.47 6.09 -13.47
N LEU A 167 -2.25 6.52 -13.12
CA LEU A 167 -1.93 7.94 -12.94
C LEU A 167 -1.90 8.75 -14.25
N ASN A 168 -1.79 8.06 -15.39
CA ASN A 168 -1.81 8.64 -16.73
C ASN A 168 -3.22 8.71 -17.34
N THR A 169 -4.24 8.26 -16.60
CA THR A 169 -5.64 8.35 -17.02
C THR A 169 -6.31 9.59 -16.42
N PRO A 170 -7.53 9.96 -16.85
CA PRO A 170 -8.33 10.98 -16.16
C PRO A 170 -8.52 10.69 -14.66
N TYR A 171 -8.42 9.42 -14.25
CA TYR A 171 -8.49 9.05 -12.84
C TYR A 171 -7.27 9.43 -12.03
N GLY A 172 -6.10 9.56 -12.66
CA GLY A 172 -4.88 9.99 -12.00
C GLY A 172 -5.06 11.33 -11.27
N HIS A 173 -5.91 12.22 -11.79
CA HIS A 173 -6.28 13.46 -11.11
C HIS A 173 -6.97 13.22 -9.76
N PHE A 174 -7.88 12.23 -9.67
CA PHE A 174 -8.53 11.89 -8.40
C PHE A 174 -7.54 11.30 -7.41
N PHE A 175 -6.63 10.41 -7.83
CA PHE A 175 -5.60 9.89 -6.92
C PHE A 175 -4.67 10.98 -6.36
N LYS A 176 -4.41 12.02 -7.16
CA LYS A 176 -3.52 13.13 -6.79
C LYS A 176 -4.19 14.13 -5.84
N ASN A 177 -5.50 14.34 -5.98
CA ASN A 177 -6.23 15.40 -5.28
C ASN A 177 -7.20 14.90 -4.20
N ASP A 178 -7.63 13.64 -4.30
CA ASP A 178 -8.56 13.01 -3.37
C ASP A 178 -7.93 11.75 -2.72
N PRO A 179 -7.39 11.86 -1.49
CA PRO A 179 -6.85 10.71 -0.77
C PRO A 179 -7.88 9.63 -0.45
N SER A 180 -9.18 9.92 -0.54
CA SER A 180 -10.24 9.01 -0.13
C SER A 180 -10.18 7.67 -0.86
N VAL A 181 -9.71 7.66 -2.11
CA VAL A 181 -9.59 6.44 -2.92
C VAL A 181 -8.55 5.48 -2.33
N ILE A 182 -7.34 6.00 -2.03
CA ILE A 182 -6.27 5.18 -1.44
C ILE A 182 -6.62 4.80 0.00
N LEU A 183 -7.16 5.71 0.80
CA LEU A 183 -7.57 5.38 2.17
C LEU A 183 -8.68 4.33 2.23
N ARG A 184 -9.64 4.37 1.29
CA ARG A 184 -10.66 3.33 1.16
C ARG A 184 -10.03 1.99 0.81
N ALA A 185 -9.09 1.96 -0.13
CA ALA A 185 -8.35 0.74 -0.44
C ALA A 185 -7.53 0.23 0.76
N MET A 186 -6.96 1.13 1.58
CA MET A 186 -6.22 0.78 2.80
C MET A 186 -7.14 0.12 3.80
N ARG A 187 -8.30 0.74 4.03
CA ARG A 187 -9.31 0.19 4.92
C ARG A 187 -9.76 -1.19 4.46
N VAL A 188 -10.04 -1.37 3.17
CA VAL A 188 -10.42 -2.68 2.62
C VAL A 188 -9.31 -3.71 2.83
N SER A 189 -8.04 -3.33 2.61
CA SER A 189 -6.91 -4.22 2.86
C SER A 189 -6.82 -4.65 4.33
N VAL A 190 -7.01 -3.72 5.27
CA VAL A 190 -7.06 -4.00 6.72
C VAL A 190 -8.24 -4.92 7.07
N ASP A 191 -9.46 -4.57 6.63
CA ASP A 191 -10.70 -5.28 6.94
C ASP A 191 -10.69 -6.71 6.40
N LYS A 192 -10.05 -6.93 5.24
CA LYS A 192 -9.96 -8.23 4.58
C LYS A 192 -8.68 -9.00 4.89
N GLY A 193 -7.69 -8.38 5.51
CA GLY A 193 -6.39 -8.98 5.77
C GLY A 193 -5.66 -9.42 4.51
N MET A 194 -5.86 -8.73 3.39
CA MET A 194 -5.29 -9.10 2.10
C MET A 194 -4.71 -7.91 1.33
N PRO A 195 -3.66 -8.11 0.51
CA PRO A 195 -3.17 -7.08 -0.40
C PRO A 195 -4.23 -6.65 -1.41
N VAL A 196 -4.28 -5.35 -1.70
CA VAL A 196 -5.17 -4.75 -2.69
C VAL A 196 -4.35 -4.18 -3.84
N THR A 197 -4.65 -4.57 -5.07
CA THR A 197 -4.05 -4.03 -6.29
C THR A 197 -5.07 -3.18 -7.04
N ILE A 198 -4.69 -1.94 -7.35
CA ILE A 198 -5.47 -0.99 -8.14
C ILE A 198 -4.87 -0.93 -9.53
N LYS A 199 -5.69 -1.27 -10.55
CA LYS A 199 -5.29 -1.22 -11.96
C LYS A 199 -6.45 -0.80 -12.86
N LEU A 200 -6.12 -0.43 -14.10
CA LEU A 200 -7.12 -0.19 -15.14
C LEU A 200 -7.83 -1.49 -15.50
N ALA A 201 -9.14 -1.40 -15.76
CA ALA A 201 -9.83 -2.41 -16.55
C ALA A 201 -9.17 -2.50 -17.94
N ASP A 202 -9.28 -3.65 -18.61
CA ASP A 202 -8.61 -3.90 -19.89
C ASP A 202 -8.70 -2.72 -20.86
N PHE A 203 -7.69 -2.56 -21.71
CA PHE A 203 -7.51 -1.41 -22.62
C PHE A 203 -8.70 -1.10 -23.52
N SER A 204 -9.65 -2.03 -23.68
CA SER A 204 -10.91 -1.82 -24.40
C SER A 204 -11.83 -0.80 -23.73
N CYS A 205 -11.73 -0.60 -22.41
CA CYS A 205 -12.51 0.40 -21.67
C CYS A 205 -11.65 1.10 -20.59
N PRO A 206 -10.85 2.12 -20.96
CA PRO A 206 -10.00 2.87 -20.02
C PRO A 206 -10.79 3.75 -19.02
N LYS A 207 -12.11 3.54 -18.91
CA LYS A 207 -13.05 4.31 -18.08
C LYS A 207 -13.46 3.57 -16.80
N GLU A 208 -12.77 2.48 -16.45
CA GLU A 208 -13.09 1.73 -15.25
C GLU A 208 -11.82 1.39 -14.48
N ILE A 209 -11.83 1.66 -13.17
CA ILE A 209 -10.79 1.24 -12.24
C ILE A 209 -11.27 0.02 -11.49
N LEU A 210 -10.42 -0.98 -11.44
CA LEU A 210 -10.67 -2.24 -10.77
C LEU A 210 -9.79 -2.35 -9.52
N PHE A 211 -10.43 -2.73 -8.42
CA PHE A 211 -9.76 -3.04 -7.16
C PHE A 211 -9.74 -4.55 -7.01
N PHE A 212 -8.56 -5.16 -7.05
CA PHE A 212 -8.39 -6.60 -6.87
C PHE A 212 -7.82 -6.89 -5.50
N GLY A 213 -8.37 -7.86 -4.80
CA GLY A 213 -7.77 -8.49 -3.63
C GLY A 213 -7.03 -9.75 -4.06
N THR A 214 -5.91 -10.06 -3.42
CA THR A 214 -5.24 -11.36 -3.60
C THR A 214 -5.26 -12.10 -2.28
N ASP A 215 -5.90 -13.27 -2.22
CA ASP A 215 -5.93 -14.06 -1.00
C ASP A 215 -4.62 -14.82 -0.73
N THR A 216 -4.58 -15.57 0.36
CA THR A 216 -3.41 -16.36 0.77
C THR A 216 -3.06 -17.51 -0.19
N THR A 217 -3.98 -17.91 -1.06
CA THR A 217 -3.76 -18.92 -2.11
C THR A 217 -3.22 -18.30 -3.40
N GLY A 218 -3.16 -16.96 -3.47
CA GLY A 218 -2.78 -16.23 -4.68
C GLY A 218 -3.95 -16.01 -5.64
N GLN A 219 -5.18 -16.40 -5.28
CA GLN A 219 -6.35 -16.17 -6.11
C GLN A 219 -6.76 -14.69 -6.05
N ARG A 220 -7.09 -14.13 -7.21
CA ARG A 220 -7.52 -12.73 -7.36
C ARG A 220 -9.03 -12.62 -7.31
N HIS A 221 -9.51 -11.70 -6.49
CA HIS A 221 -10.92 -11.41 -6.29
C HIS A 221 -11.21 -9.95 -6.67
N LEU A 222 -12.24 -9.71 -7.47
CA LEU A 222 -12.69 -8.34 -7.74
C LEU A 222 -13.43 -7.81 -6.50
N LEU A 223 -12.85 -6.81 -5.84
CA LEU A 223 -13.40 -6.25 -4.61
C LEU A 223 -14.39 -5.11 -4.89
N HIS A 224 -14.06 -4.29 -5.88
CA HIS A 224 -14.82 -3.11 -6.23
C HIS A 224 -14.52 -2.68 -7.66
N THR A 225 -15.54 -2.17 -8.34
CA THR A 225 -15.39 -1.42 -9.58
C THR A 225 -15.82 0.02 -9.34
N SER A 226 -15.04 0.96 -9.86
CA SER A 226 -15.38 2.37 -9.78
C SER A 226 -15.52 2.95 -11.16
N ASN A 227 -16.77 3.14 -11.57
CA ASN A 227 -17.14 4.01 -12.67
C ASN A 227 -17.22 5.43 -12.13
N LEU A 228 -16.06 6.05 -11.89
CA LEU A 228 -16.01 7.47 -11.55
C LEU A 228 -16.57 8.22 -12.75
N ARG A 229 -17.83 8.69 -12.62
CA ARG A 229 -18.42 9.63 -13.56
C ARG A 229 -17.54 10.86 -13.53
N ILE A 230 -16.70 11.03 -14.54
CA ILE A 230 -15.96 12.27 -14.75
C ILE A 230 -17.04 13.36 -14.81
N PRO A 231 -17.08 14.31 -13.86
CA PRO A 231 -18.01 15.42 -13.97
C PRO A 231 -17.75 16.07 -15.32
N LYS A 232 -18.79 16.21 -16.16
CA LYS A 232 -18.67 16.91 -17.44
C LYS A 232 -18.01 18.27 -17.14
N SER A 233 -16.95 18.62 -17.85
CA SER A 233 -16.36 19.95 -17.72
C SER A 233 -17.47 20.97 -17.91
N ILE A 234 -17.55 21.92 -16.99
CA ILE A 234 -18.35 23.12 -17.21
C ILE A 234 -17.49 23.94 -18.16
N ASP A 235 -17.81 23.86 -19.44
CA ASP A 235 -17.23 24.71 -20.48
C ASP A 235 -17.74 26.15 -20.35
#